data_AF-A0A8B8ZV44-F1
#
_entry.id   AF-A0A8B8ZV44-F1
#
_cell.length_a   1.000
_cell.length_b   1.000
_cell.length_c   1.000
_cell.angle_alpha   90.00
_cell.angle_beta   90.00
_cell.angle_gamma   90.00
#
_symmetry.space_group_name_H-M   'P 1'
#
loop_
_entity.id
_entity.type
_entity.pdbx_description
1 polymer ?
#
loop_
_entity_poly.entity_id
_entity_poly.type
_entity_poly.pdbx_seq_one_letter_code
_entity_poly.pdbx_strand_id
1 'polypeptide(L)'
;MDGGGWSGRRASKCIGPSLTLDHIKTPPDIVRTHNTGDKKSLVQACLTFVNKANKEELKQLKWIGEKRATYILELREETPEPFKEIEDLKELGLSSKQISEMMSGILTDF
;
A
#
# COMPACT_ATOMS: atom_id res chain seq x y z
N MET A 1 -25.28 -48.55 28.53
CA MET A 1 -26.28 -47.77 27.79
C MET A 1 -26.51 -46.49 28.56
N ASP A 2 -25.89 -45.46 28.02
CA ASP A 2 -25.79 -44.09 28.48
C ASP A 2 -27.15 -43.40 28.56
N GLY A 3 -27.26 -42.40 29.42
CA GLY A 3 -28.48 -41.60 29.49
C GLY A 3 -28.45 -40.53 30.56
N GLY A 4 -27.43 -39.65 30.51
CA GLY A 4 -27.45 -38.40 31.26
C GLY A 4 -28.55 -37.47 30.75
N GLY A 5 -29.36 -36.93 31.65
CA GLY A 5 -30.36 -35.90 31.36
C GLY A 5 -30.38 -34.87 32.48
N TRP A 6 -29.54 -33.84 32.37
CA TRP A 6 -29.61 -32.68 33.26
C TRP A 6 -30.74 -31.75 32.82
N SER A 7 -31.70 -31.54 33.72
CA SER A 7 -32.87 -30.69 33.52
C SER A 7 -32.48 -29.21 33.48
N GLY A 8 -32.73 -28.57 32.33
CA GLY A 8 -32.54 -27.14 32.12
C GLY A 8 -33.53 -26.28 32.91
N ARG A 9 -33.01 -25.31 33.66
CA ARG A 9 -33.78 -24.20 34.23
C ARG A 9 -33.51 -22.92 33.45
N ARG A 10 -34.58 -22.48 32.75
CA ARG A 10 -35.24 -21.16 32.72
C ARG A 10 -34.38 -19.87 32.69
N ALA A 11 -34.94 -18.90 31.95
CA ALA A 11 -34.69 -17.45 31.94
C ALA A 11 -33.56 -17.01 30.98
N SER A 12 -33.62 -15.90 30.25
CA SER A 12 -34.57 -14.80 30.19
C SER A 12 -34.19 -13.90 29.00
N LYS A 13 -35.20 -13.24 28.42
CA LYS A 13 -35.13 -11.84 27.94
C LYS A 13 -34.00 -11.48 26.97
N CYS A 14 -34.27 -11.53 25.66
CA CYS A 14 -33.48 -10.81 24.67
C CYS A 14 -33.72 -9.31 24.84
N ILE A 15 -32.80 -8.62 25.50
CA ILE A 15 -32.64 -7.16 25.44
C ILE A 15 -31.45 -6.93 24.49
N GLY A 16 -31.69 -6.19 23.40
CA GLY A 16 -30.71 -5.97 22.34
C GLY A 16 -29.42 -5.32 22.85
N PRO A 17 -28.28 -5.51 22.15
CA PRO A 17 -27.05 -4.85 22.53
C PRO A 17 -27.14 -3.34 22.24
N SER A 18 -27.26 -2.56 23.31
CA SER A 18 -26.90 -1.16 23.37
C SER A 18 -25.40 -1.04 23.06
N LEU A 19 -25.07 -0.41 21.93
CA LEU A 19 -23.70 -0.08 21.55
C LEU A 19 -23.16 0.94 22.55
N THR A 20 -22.31 0.50 23.48
CA THR A 20 -21.48 1.38 24.29
C THR A 20 -20.04 1.25 23.81
N LEU A 21 -19.55 2.36 23.27
CA LEU A 21 -18.25 2.54 22.63
C LEU A 21 -17.24 2.95 23.71
N ASP A 22 -16.73 2.01 24.48
CA ASP A 22 -15.69 2.31 25.47
C ASP A 22 -14.69 1.15 25.62
N HIS A 23 -13.78 0.99 24.64
CA HIS A 23 -12.46 0.42 24.91
C HIS A 23 -11.48 0.61 23.73
N ILE A 24 -11.00 1.84 23.49
CA ILE A 24 -9.73 1.98 22.76
C ILE A 24 -8.60 1.64 23.75
N LYS A 25 -8.33 0.36 23.91
CA LYS A 25 -7.05 -0.11 24.44
C LYS A 25 -6.26 -0.69 23.28
N THR A 26 -5.32 0.10 22.84
CA THR A 26 -4.23 -0.22 21.93
C THR A 26 -3.56 -1.54 22.32
N PRO A 27 -3.42 -2.50 21.40
CA PRO A 27 -2.24 -3.36 21.34
C PRO A 27 -1.33 -2.91 20.18
N PRO A 28 -0.06 -2.54 20.44
CA PRO A 28 0.90 -2.24 19.39
C PRO A 28 1.52 -3.55 18.88
N ASP A 29 0.78 -4.42 18.18
CA ASP A 29 1.41 -5.61 17.57
C ASP A 29 0.63 -6.29 16.42
N ILE A 30 -0.09 -5.55 15.57
CA ILE A 30 -0.69 -6.19 14.36
C ILE A 30 -0.66 -5.28 13.13
N VAL A 31 0.39 -4.48 12.93
CA VAL A 31 0.69 -3.93 11.59
C VAL A 31 1.42 -4.97 10.74
N ARG A 32 0.82 -6.15 10.60
CA ARG A 32 1.14 -7.11 9.54
C ARG A 32 -0.09 -7.37 8.67
N THR A 33 -0.91 -6.35 8.47
CA THR A 33 -1.89 -6.35 7.38
C THR A 33 -1.15 -5.93 6.12
N HIS A 34 -0.64 -6.94 5.43
CA HIS A 34 -0.12 -6.83 4.08
C HIS A 34 -1.25 -6.33 3.18
N ASN A 35 -1.30 -5.02 3.02
CA ASN A 35 -2.02 -4.33 1.97
C ASN A 35 -1.68 -5.02 0.64
N THR A 36 -2.56 -5.85 0.13
CA THR A 36 -2.36 -6.57 -1.15
C THR A 36 -3.41 -6.15 -2.18
N GLY A 37 -4.37 -5.31 -1.77
CA GLY A 37 -5.35 -4.66 -2.64
C GLY A 37 -4.84 -3.35 -3.27
N ASP A 38 -4.04 -2.56 -2.55
CA ASP A 38 -3.68 -1.20 -3.01
C ASP A 38 -2.32 -1.13 -3.72
N LYS A 39 -1.58 -2.25 -3.78
CA LYS A 39 -0.29 -2.32 -4.48
C LYS A 39 -0.41 -1.99 -5.96
N LYS A 40 -1.47 -2.44 -6.65
CA LYS A 40 -1.64 -2.15 -8.09
C LYS A 40 -1.91 -0.67 -8.34
N SER A 41 -2.80 -0.07 -7.55
CA SER A 41 -3.11 1.36 -7.63
C SER A 41 -1.85 2.20 -7.37
N LEU A 42 -1.09 1.81 -6.36
CA LEU A 42 0.16 2.47 -5.99
C LEU A 42 1.25 2.33 -7.07
N VAL A 43 1.35 1.15 -7.69
CA VAL A 43 2.22 0.92 -8.84
C VAL A 43 1.84 1.84 -10.00
N GLN A 44 0.55 1.90 -10.32
CA GLN A 44 0.07 2.76 -11.39
C GLN A 44 0.31 4.25 -11.10
N ALA A 45 0.09 4.71 -9.87
CA ALA A 45 0.36 6.09 -9.46
C ALA A 45 1.85 6.43 -9.61
N CYS A 46 2.72 5.52 -9.19
CA CYS A 46 4.16 5.64 -9.35
C CYS A 46 4.58 5.72 -10.83
N LEU A 47 4.04 4.85 -11.69
CA LEU A 47 4.33 4.86 -13.13
C LEU A 47 3.85 6.16 -13.78
N THR A 48 2.62 6.59 -13.45
CA THR A 48 2.04 7.83 -13.94
C THR A 48 2.88 9.04 -13.52
N PHE A 49 3.35 9.06 -12.27
CA PHE A 49 4.25 10.09 -11.78
C PHE A 49 5.56 10.07 -12.56
N VAL A 50 6.24 8.92 -12.68
CA VAL A 50 7.52 8.83 -13.39
C VAL A 50 7.40 9.14 -14.89
N ASN A 51 6.25 8.91 -15.52
CA ASN A 51 6.01 9.27 -16.92
C ASN A 51 5.66 10.75 -17.13
N LYS A 52 5.12 11.43 -16.11
CA LYS A 52 4.63 12.82 -16.25
C LYS A 52 5.47 13.86 -15.50
N ALA A 53 6.15 13.49 -14.43
CA ALA A 53 6.90 14.37 -13.54
C ALA A 53 8.03 15.10 -14.27
N ASN A 54 8.39 16.28 -13.78
CA ASN A 54 9.54 17.04 -14.31
C ASN A 54 10.86 16.60 -13.67
N LYS A 55 11.99 17.06 -14.21
CA LYS A 55 13.34 16.73 -13.69
C LYS A 55 13.45 16.96 -12.17
N GLU A 56 12.89 18.05 -11.67
CA GLU A 56 12.94 18.41 -10.25
C GLU A 56 12.07 17.48 -9.40
N GLU A 57 10.85 17.19 -9.83
CA GLU A 57 9.94 16.25 -9.14
C GLU A 57 10.49 14.83 -9.13
N LEU A 58 11.12 14.40 -10.23
CA LEU A 58 11.85 13.14 -10.27
C LEU A 58 12.99 13.13 -9.24
N LYS A 59 13.75 14.22 -9.11
CA LYS A 59 14.84 14.35 -8.12
C LYS A 59 14.37 14.34 -6.66
N GLN A 60 13.10 14.62 -6.39
CA GLN A 60 12.52 14.57 -5.04
C GLN A 60 12.25 13.13 -4.58
N LEU A 61 12.16 12.16 -5.49
CA LEU A 61 11.96 10.76 -5.13
C LEU A 61 13.24 10.19 -4.49
N LYS A 62 13.08 9.53 -3.34
CA LYS A 62 14.15 8.94 -2.49
C LYS A 62 15.16 8.02 -3.21
N TRP A 63 14.87 7.58 -4.44
CA TRP A 63 15.72 6.69 -5.22
C TRP A 63 16.07 7.20 -6.62
N ILE A 64 15.49 8.33 -7.05
CA ILE A 64 15.73 8.94 -8.35
C ILE A 64 16.60 10.18 -8.12
N GLY A 65 17.90 10.03 -8.35
CA GLY A 65 18.82 11.17 -8.37
C GLY A 65 18.86 11.85 -9.74
N GLU A 66 19.71 12.86 -9.88
CA GLU A 66 19.87 13.63 -11.12
C GLU A 66 20.21 12.78 -12.35
N LYS A 67 21.05 11.75 -12.18
CA LYS A 67 21.40 10.81 -13.25
C LYS A 67 20.18 10.06 -13.77
N ARG A 68 19.35 9.52 -12.88
CA ARG A 68 18.14 8.76 -13.24
C ARG A 68 17.04 9.67 -13.77
N ALA A 69 16.88 10.85 -13.18
CA ALA A 69 15.92 11.85 -13.67
C ALA A 69 16.24 12.27 -15.12
N THR A 70 17.51 12.46 -15.45
CA THR A 70 17.94 12.78 -16.82
C THR A 70 17.67 11.60 -17.76
N TYR A 71 18.00 10.38 -17.34
CA TYR A 71 17.72 9.18 -18.14
C TYR A 71 16.22 8.95 -18.40
N ILE A 72 15.35 9.20 -17.41
CA ILE A 72 13.89 9.15 -17.60
C ILE A 72 13.42 10.15 -18.67
N LEU A 73 14.03 11.34 -18.74
CA LEU A 73 13.69 12.35 -19.75
C LEU A 73 14.16 11.92 -21.14
N GLU A 74 15.37 11.39 -21.26
CA GLU A 74 15.88 10.82 -22.52
C GLU A 74 14.97 9.69 -23.02
N LEU A 75 14.51 8.82 -22.12
CA LEU A 75 13.57 7.76 -22.46
C LEU A 75 12.22 8.30 -22.96
N ARG A 76 11.77 9.47 -22.50
CA ARG A 76 10.53 10.11 -22.99
C ARG A 76 10.66 10.68 -24.39
N GLU A 77 11.86 11.12 -24.77
CA GLU A 77 12.14 11.59 -26.14
C GLU A 77 12.05 10.41 -27.13
N GLU A 78 12.52 9.24 -26.73
CA GLU A 78 12.44 8.02 -27.54
C GLU A 78 11.05 7.38 -27.51
N THR A 79 10.38 7.36 -26.35
CA THR A 79 9.07 6.73 -26.16
C THR A 79 8.20 7.55 -25.21
N PRO A 80 7.00 8.00 -25.62
CA PRO A 80 6.19 8.92 -24.82
C PRO A 80 5.75 8.35 -23.45
N GLU A 81 5.66 7.03 -23.29
CA GLU A 81 5.37 6.34 -22.02
C GLU A 81 6.32 5.14 -21.84
N PRO A 82 7.55 5.37 -21.34
CA PRO A 82 8.55 4.33 -21.24
C PRO A 82 8.29 3.35 -20.08
N PHE A 83 7.55 3.74 -19.03
CA PHE A 83 7.28 2.90 -17.88
C PHE A 83 5.80 2.51 -17.80
N LYS A 84 5.47 1.24 -18.02
CA LYS A 84 4.10 0.67 -17.95
C LYS A 84 3.95 -0.38 -16.87
N GLU A 85 5.05 -0.98 -16.43
CA GLU A 85 5.08 -2.03 -15.42
C GLU A 85 6.26 -1.87 -14.44
N ILE A 86 6.25 -2.68 -13.39
CA ILE A 86 7.30 -2.67 -12.36
C ILE A 86 8.64 -3.07 -12.97
N GLU A 87 8.64 -3.95 -13.97
CA GLU A 87 9.83 -4.32 -14.74
C GLU A 87 10.54 -3.11 -15.35
N ASP A 88 9.82 -2.15 -15.94
CA ASP A 88 10.44 -0.99 -16.59
C ASP A 88 11.18 -0.12 -15.56
N LEU A 89 10.65 -0.01 -14.34
CA LEU A 89 11.33 0.69 -13.25
C LEU A 89 12.64 -0.01 -12.84
N LYS A 90 12.80 -1.31 -13.13
CA LYS A 90 14.08 -2.01 -12.92
C LYS A 90 15.14 -1.58 -13.93
N GLU A 91 14.77 -1.06 -15.11
CA GLU A 91 15.74 -0.50 -16.06
C GLU A 91 16.46 0.74 -15.49
N LEU A 92 15.80 1.46 -14.57
CA LEU A 92 16.43 2.51 -13.79
C LEU A 92 17.45 1.97 -12.75
N GLY A 93 17.57 0.65 -12.62
CA GLY A 93 18.39 -0.02 -11.60
C GLY A 93 17.74 -0.01 -10.23
N LEU A 94 16.40 -0.03 -10.16
CA LEU A 94 15.66 -0.13 -8.90
C LEU A 94 15.32 -1.58 -8.58
N SER A 95 15.52 -1.97 -7.32
CA SER A 95 15.01 -3.22 -6.76
C SER A 95 13.53 -3.11 -6.40
N SER A 96 12.80 -4.21 -6.43
CA SER A 96 11.39 -4.30 -6.01
C SER A 96 11.13 -3.67 -4.63
N LYS A 97 12.09 -3.78 -3.70
CA LYS A 97 12.00 -3.14 -2.39
C LYS A 97 12.08 -1.62 -2.47
N GLN A 98 13.00 -1.09 -3.29
CA GLN A 98 13.14 0.36 -3.50
C GLN A 98 11.92 0.94 -4.19
N ILE A 99 11.37 0.20 -5.16
CA ILE A 99 10.14 0.56 -5.86
C ILE A 99 8.97 0.66 -4.87
N SER A 100 8.83 -0.32 -3.98
CA SER A 100 7.82 -0.29 -2.89
C SER A 100 8.01 0.88 -1.93
N GLU A 101 9.24 1.25 -1.60
CA GLU A 101 9.55 2.41 -0.75
C GLU A 101 9.27 3.74 -1.45
N MET A 102 9.61 3.84 -2.74
CA MET A 102 9.35 5.01 -3.58
C MET A 102 7.84 5.29 -3.65
N MET A 103 7.08 4.24 -3.89
CA MET A 103 5.63 4.21 -3.86
C MET A 103 5.06 4.73 -2.54
N SER A 104 5.54 4.21 -1.40
CA SER A 104 5.12 4.71 -0.09
C SER A 104 5.40 6.20 0.08
N GLY A 105 6.53 6.69 -0.45
CA GLY A 105 6.91 8.10 -0.41
C GLY A 105 5.93 9.03 -1.12
N ILE A 106 5.40 8.60 -2.28
CA ILE A 106 4.44 9.37 -3.09
C ILE A 106 3.09 9.54 -2.35
N LEU A 107 2.69 8.55 -1.54
CA LEU A 107 1.45 8.62 -0.76
C LEU A 107 1.57 9.43 0.53
N THR A 108 2.77 9.53 1.11
CA THR A 108 3.01 10.26 2.38
C THR A 108 3.12 11.78 2.22
N ASP A 109 3.05 12.31 1.01
CA ASP A 109 3.15 13.76 0.74
C ASP A 109 1.78 14.49 0.76
N PHE A 110 0.68 13.78 1.06
CA PHE A 110 -0.67 14.35 1.22
C PHE A 110 -1.13 14.40 2.69
#